data_AF-A0A5P9FPM7-F1
#
_entry.id   AF-A0A5P9FPM7-F1
#
_cell.length_a   1.000
_cell.length_b   1.000
_cell.length_c   1.000
_cell.angle_alpha   90.00
_cell.angle_beta   90.00
_cell.angle_gamma   90.00
#
_symmetry.space_group_name_H-M   'P 1'
#
loop_
_entity.id
_entity.type
_entity.pdbx_description
1 polymer ?
#
loop_
_entity_poly.entity_id
_entity_poly.type
_entity_poly.pdbx_seq_one_letter_code
_entity_poly.pdbx_strand_id
1 'polypeptide(L)' 'MGAVYTQLSLQERRKIENWWQAEMAIFENINGFYNPRRRHSALGWKSPVAFERKVA' A
#
# COMPACT_ATOMS: atom_id res chain seq x y z
N MET A 1 -20.87 17.72 10.58
CA MET A 1 -19.58 17.74 9.84
C MET A 1 -18.87 16.42 10.09
N GLY A 2 -19.28 15.36 9.38
CA GLY A 2 -18.82 14.01 9.70
C GLY A 2 -19.16 13.05 8.56
N ALA A 3 -18.23 12.96 7.61
CA ALA A 3 -18.15 11.85 6.67
C ALA A 3 -16.74 11.90 6.09
N VAL A 4 -15.79 11.28 6.78
CA VAL A 4 -14.51 10.98 6.14
C VAL A 4 -14.30 9.47 6.28
N TYR A 5 -14.04 8.86 5.13
CA TYR A 5 -13.71 7.46 4.91
C TYR A 5 -14.85 6.48 5.05
N THR A 6 -15.52 6.18 3.95
CA THR A 6 -15.84 4.78 3.61
C THR A 6 -16.27 4.72 2.16
N GLN A 7 -15.79 3.69 1.46
CA GLN A 7 -16.16 3.31 0.08
C GLN A 7 -15.25 3.92 -0.99
N LEU A 8 -14.10 3.26 -1.18
CA LEU A 8 -13.58 3.06 -2.54
C LEU A 8 -14.78 2.64 -3.40
N SER A 9 -14.98 3.33 -4.51
CA SER A 9 -16.10 3.07 -5.40
C SER A 9 -16.11 1.59 -5.75
N LEU A 10 -17.29 0.97 -5.90
CA LEU A 10 -17.42 -0.45 -6.28
C LEU A 10 -16.57 -0.81 -7.52
N GLN A 11 -16.27 0.20 -8.34
CA GLN A 11 -15.48 0.14 -9.56
C GLN A 11 -13.96 -0.06 -9.32
N GLU A 12 -13.44 0.32 -8.16
CA GLU A 12 -12.02 0.16 -7.79
C GLU A 12 -11.73 -1.20 -7.13
N ARG A 13 -12.76 -1.98 -6.79
CA ARG A 13 -12.60 -3.30 -6.18
C ARG A 13 -12.39 -4.37 -7.23
N ARG A 14 -11.15 -4.86 -7.34
CA ARG A 14 -10.83 -6.03 -8.17
C ARG A 14 -11.35 -7.30 -7.51
N LYS A 15 -12.13 -8.10 -8.24
CA LYS A 15 -12.54 -9.44 -7.80
C LYS A 15 -11.32 -10.37 -7.85
N ILE A 16 -11.12 -11.13 -6.76
CA ILE A 16 -10.08 -12.16 -6.65
C ILE A 16 -10.76 -13.49 -6.95
N GLU A 17 -10.28 -14.20 -7.96
CA GLU A 17 -10.89 -15.46 -8.42
C GLU A 17 -10.06 -16.70 -8.06
N ASN A 18 -8.77 -16.53 -7.79
CA ASN A 18 -7.89 -17.60 -7.34
C ASN A 18 -6.75 -17.08 -6.45
N TRP A 19 -6.03 -18.01 -5.81
CA TRP A 19 -4.94 -17.70 -4.89
C TRP A 19 -3.81 -16.88 -5.51
N TRP A 20 -3.46 -17.16 -6.76
CA TRP A 20 -2.40 -16.44 -7.45
C TRP A 20 -2.74 -14.96 -7.67
N GLN A 21 -3.99 -14.65 -8.03
CA GLN A 21 -4.45 -13.27 -8.14
C GLN A 21 -4.41 -12.54 -6.78
N ALA A 22 -4.73 -13.24 -5.68
CA ALA A 22 -4.64 -12.66 -4.35
C ALA A 22 -3.19 -12.31 -3.98
N GLU A 23 -2.27 -13.24 -4.25
CA GLU A 23 -0.84 -13.06 -4.01
C GLU A 23 -0.28 -11.88 -4.82
N MET A 24 -0.60 -11.82 -6.11
CA MET A 24 -0.22 -10.68 -6.97
C MET A 24 -0.79 -9.36 -6.46
N ALA A 25 -2.07 -9.32 -6.10
CA ALA A 25 -2.71 -8.10 -5.59
C ALA A 25 -2.06 -7.61 -4.29
N ILE A 26 -1.69 -8.53 -3.40
CA ILE A 26 -0.96 -8.19 -2.16
C ILE A 26 0.44 -7.69 -2.50
N PHE A 27 1.16 -8.38 -3.39
CA PHE A 27 2.51 -7.98 -3.81
C PHE A 27 2.52 -6.58 -4.42
N GLU A 28 1.60 -6.28 -5.35
CA GLU A 28 1.42 -4.98 -5.97
C GLU A 28 1.08 -3.90 -4.94
N ASN A 29 0.18 -4.21 -4.01
CA ASN A 29 -0.16 -3.30 -2.94
C ASN A 29 1.04 -3.00 -2.05
N ILE A 30 1.78 -4.02 -1.61
CA ILE A 30 2.94 -3.85 -0.71
C ILE A 30 4.04 -3.04 -1.40
N ASN A 31 4.44 -3.43 -2.61
CA ASN A 31 5.61 -2.86 -3.26
C ASN A 31 5.31 -1.64 -4.14
N GLY A 32 4.18 -1.64 -4.83
CA GLY A 32 3.76 -0.55 -5.71
C GLY A 32 3.05 0.58 -4.97
N PHE A 33 2.33 0.26 -3.88
CA PHE A 33 1.57 1.27 -3.14
C PHE A 33 2.13 1.61 -1.76
N TYR A 34 2.21 0.61 -0.89
CA TYR A 34 2.38 0.76 0.55
C TYR A 34 3.81 1.16 0.94
N ASN A 35 4.80 0.33 0.64
CA ASN A 35 6.19 0.56 1.04
C ASN A 35 6.78 1.87 0.48
N PRO A 36 6.45 2.33 -0.74
CA PRO A 36 6.93 3.63 -1.22
C PRO A 36 6.30 4.82 -0.51
N ARG A 37 5.04 4.72 -0.06
CA ARG A 37 4.25 5.86 0.46
C ARG A 37 4.13 5.91 1.98
N ARG A 38 4.06 4.75 2.66
CA ARG A 38 3.86 4.67 4.11
C ARG A 38 5.05 5.31 4.82
N ARG A 39 4.79 6.32 5.66
CA ARG A 39 5.82 6.95 6.49
C ARG A 39 5.87 6.28 7.86
N HIS A 40 7.08 6.08 8.38
CA HIS A 40 7.29 5.44 9.68
C HIS A 40 8.06 6.37 10.62
N SER A 41 7.56 6.59 11.84
CA SER A 41 8.18 7.50 12.83
C SER A 41 9.60 7.08 13.17
N ALA A 42 9.84 5.78 13.38
CA ALA A 42 11.19 5.26 13.65
C ALA A 42 12.19 5.46 12.49
N LEU A 43 11.71 5.69 11.26
CA LEU A 43 12.56 5.97 10.09
C LEU A 43 12.74 7.48 9.84
N GLY A 44 12.38 8.32 10.82
CA GLY A 44 12.36 9.78 10.67
C GLY A 44 11.30 10.24 9.67
N TRP A 45 10.13 9.60 9.69
CA TRP A 45 9.02 9.86 8.77
C TRP A 45 9.33 9.62 7.29
N LYS A 46 10.37 8.85 6.99
CA LYS A 46 10.65 8.34 5.65
C LYS A 46 9.82 7.10 5.38
N SER A 47 9.64 6.80 4.09
CA SER A 47 9.11 5.50 3.69
C SER A 47 10.19 4.43 3.75
N PRO A 48 9.83 3.15 3.97
CA PRO A 48 10.76 2.02 3.96
C PRO A 48 11.72 2.06 2.76
N VAL A 49 11.20 2.22 1.54
CA VAL A 49 12.03 2.29 0.31
C VAL A 49 12.98 3.49 0.34
N ALA A 50 12.53 4.65 0.81
CA ALA A 50 13.39 5.84 0.91
C ALA A 50 14.45 5.73 2.01
N PHE A 51 14.20 4.93 3.03
CA PHE A 51 15.17 4.62 4.07
C PHE A 51 16.22 3.64 3.54
N GLU A 52 15.82 2.53 2.93
CA GLU A 52 16.72 1.53 2.34
C GLU A 52 17.67 2.16 1.32
N ARG A 53 17.18 3.04 0.43
CA ARG A 53 18.00 3.78 -0.55
C ARG A 53 19.06 4.70 0.05
N LYS A 54 18.92 5.10 1.31
CA LYS A 54 19.90 5.95 2.01
C LYS A 54 20.90 5.15 2.84
N VAL A 55 20.56 3.90 3.15
CA VAL A 55 21.38 3.00 3.97
C VAL A 55 22.23 2.07 3.09
N ALA A 56 21.76 1.76 1.87
CA ALA A 56 22.56 1.17 0.81
C ALA A 56 23.64 2.13 0.30
#